data_AF-A0AAE4P794-F1
#
_entry.id   AF-A0AAE4P794-F1
#
_cell.length_a   1.000
_cell.length_b   1.000
_cell.length_c   1.000
_cell.angle_alpha   90.00
_cell.angle_beta   90.00
_cell.angle_gamma   90.00
#
_symmetry.space_group_name_H-M   'P 1'
#
loop_
_entity.id
_entity.type
_entity.pdbx_description
1 polymer ?
#
loop_
_entity_poly.entity_id
_entity_poly.type
_entity_poly.pdbx_seq_one_letter_code
_entity_poly.pdbx_strand_id
1 'polypeptide(L)'
;MQAYWLKFTDGTSGHCEGQSAFDAVRIAEHLTKKKVAVEDHLKYKPQESEAVKTLPYPARPMIWQMEHPVFGKTPTFCFGGAECRGRGACPRSHSCCD
;
A
#
# COMPACT_ATOMS: atom_id res chain seq x y z
N MET A 1 -9.11 4.85 -6.54
CA MET A 1 -8.07 3.85 -6.20
C MET A 1 -8.03 3.69 -4.70
N GLN A 2 -7.52 2.55 -4.22
CA GLN A 2 -7.36 2.29 -2.79
C GLN A 2 -5.87 2.12 -2.47
N ALA A 3 -5.46 2.59 -1.30
CA ALA A 3 -4.11 2.43 -0.77
C ALA A 3 -3.97 1.05 -0.11
N TYR A 4 -2.89 0.33 -0.43
CA TYR A 4 -2.55 -0.94 0.18
C TYR A 4 -1.15 -0.90 0.78
N TRP A 5 -0.99 -1.50 1.95
CA TRP A 5 0.28 -1.83 2.54
C TRP A 5 0.69 -3.24 2.12
N LEU A 6 1.86 -3.34 1.50
CA LEU A 6 2.41 -4.57 0.95
C LEU A 6 3.66 -4.97 1.70
N LYS A 7 3.79 -6.25 2.04
CA LYS A 7 5.00 -6.86 2.59
C LYS A 7 5.66 -7.75 1.55
N PHE A 8 6.92 -7.49 1.26
CA PHE A 8 7.72 -8.27 0.31
C PHE A 8 8.39 -9.46 0.98
N THR A 9 8.82 -10.42 0.17
CA THR A 9 9.53 -11.63 0.63
C THR A 9 10.89 -11.33 1.27
N ASP A 10 11.48 -10.18 0.96
CA ASP A 10 12.75 -9.72 1.54
C ASP A 10 12.59 -9.04 2.90
N GLY A 11 11.36 -8.99 3.44
CA GLY A 11 11.04 -8.34 4.70
C GLY A 11 10.80 -6.83 4.59
N THR A 12 11.02 -6.22 3.42
CA THR A 12 10.66 -4.82 3.21
C THR A 12 9.15 -4.67 3.08
N SER A 13 8.64 -3.47 3.36
CA SER A 13 7.22 -3.18 3.19
C SER A 13 7.03 -1.75 2.72
N GLY A 14 5.90 -1.49 2.10
CA GLY A 14 5.56 -0.17 1.62
C GLY A 14 4.15 -0.07 1.09
N HIS A 15 3.76 1.17 0.82
CA HIS A 15 2.45 1.56 0.33
C HIS A 15 2.42 1.55 -1.20
N CYS A 16 1.39 0.94 -1.78
CA CYS A 16 1.09 1.01 -3.20
C CYS A 16 -0.40 1.24 -3.41
N GLU A 17 -0.76 2.18 -4.26
CA GLU A 17 -2.15 2.32 -4.72
C GLU A 17 -2.46 1.35 -5.86
N GLY A 18 -3.72 0.99 -5.99
CA GLY A 18 -4.23 0.22 -7.11
C GLY A 18 -5.75 0.31 -7.22
N GLN A 19 -6.31 -0.16 -8.33
CA GLN A 19 -7.77 -0.33 -8.44
C GLN A 19 -8.27 -1.48 -7.57
N SER A 20 -7.41 -2.47 -7.31
CA SER A 20 -7.65 -3.62 -6.44
C SER A 20 -6.36 -4.04 -5.74
N ALA A 21 -6.45 -4.92 -4.75
CA ALA A 21 -5.29 -5.52 -4.10
C ALA A 21 -4.40 -6.27 -5.11
N PHE A 22 -5.00 -6.93 -6.11
CA PHE A 22 -4.26 -7.62 -7.17
C PHE A 22 -3.45 -6.64 -8.02
N ASP A 23 -4.08 -5.55 -8.43
CA ASP A 23 -3.43 -4.48 -9.20
C ASP A 23 -2.26 -3.87 -8.41
N ALA A 24 -2.49 -3.51 -7.14
CA ALA A 24 -1.45 -2.96 -6.27
C ALA A 24 -0.25 -3.92 -6.11
N VAL A 25 -0.48 -5.22 -5.97
CA VAL A 25 0.60 -6.23 -5.94
C VAL A 25 1.36 -6.21 -7.27
N ARG A 26 0.66 -6.27 -8.42
CA ARG A 26 1.32 -6.31 -9.74
C ARG A 26 2.12 -5.04 -10.04
N ILE A 27 1.60 -3.87 -9.70
CA ILE A 27 2.31 -2.59 -9.82
C ILE A 27 3.56 -2.62 -8.95
N ALA A 28 3.43 -3.01 -7.69
CA ALA A 28 4.54 -3.06 -6.75
C ALA A 28 5.64 -4.03 -7.20
N GLU A 29 5.28 -5.24 -7.63
CA GLU A 29 6.24 -6.22 -8.16
C GLU A 29 6.91 -5.73 -9.44
N HIS A 30 6.16 -5.08 -10.33
CA HIS A 30 6.69 -4.54 -11.57
C HIS A 30 7.72 -3.42 -11.33
N LEU A 31 7.43 -2.50 -10.41
CA LEU A 31 8.28 -1.34 -10.11
C LEU A 31 9.49 -1.70 -9.27
N THR A 32 9.30 -2.52 -8.23
CA THR A 32 10.38 -2.86 -7.29
C THR A 32 11.22 -4.05 -7.73
N LYS A 33 10.73 -4.84 -8.70
CA LYS A 33 11.30 -6.15 -9.11
C LYS A 33 11.38 -7.15 -7.95
N LYS A 34 10.63 -6.93 -6.86
CA LYS A 34 10.52 -7.81 -5.69
C LYS A 34 9.19 -8.53 -5.72
N LYS A 35 9.11 -9.72 -5.10
CA LYS A 35 7.85 -10.44 -4.93
C LYS A 35 7.15 -10.04 -3.63
N VAL A 36 5.84 -9.83 -3.70
CA VAL A 36 5.02 -9.65 -2.49
C VAL A 36 4.82 -11.02 -1.84
N ALA A 37 4.87 -11.09 -0.51
CA ALA A 37 4.77 -12.33 0.26
C ALA A 37 3.34 -12.88 0.32
N VAL A 38 2.64 -12.97 -0.82
CA VAL A 38 1.29 -13.54 -0.94
C VAL A 38 1.40 -15.05 -1.13
N GLU A 39 0.62 -15.84 -0.38
CA GLU A 39 0.56 -17.28 -0.59
C GLU A 39 -0.03 -17.65 -1.96
N ASP A 40 0.45 -18.73 -2.59
CA ASP A 40 0.04 -19.13 -3.95
C ASP A 40 -1.48 -19.33 -4.10
N HIS A 41 -2.15 -19.85 -3.07
CA HIS A 41 -3.60 -20.06 -3.07
C HIS A 41 -4.40 -18.75 -2.97
N LEU A 42 -3.78 -17.64 -2.55
CA LEU A 42 -4.38 -16.30 -2.45
C LEU A 42 -3.95 -15.37 -3.59
N LYS A 43 -3.24 -15.88 -4.60
CA LYS A 43 -2.76 -15.09 -5.74
C LYS A 43 -3.83 -14.25 -6.44
N TYR A 44 -5.07 -14.75 -6.51
CA TYR A 44 -6.22 -14.03 -7.11
C TYR A 44 -7.09 -13.31 -6.09
N LYS A 45 -6.80 -13.47 -4.79
CA LYS A 45 -7.46 -12.77 -3.69
C LYS A 45 -6.42 -12.25 -2.67
N PRO A 46 -5.45 -11.44 -3.12
CA PRO A 46 -4.33 -11.03 -2.27
C PRO A 46 -4.78 -10.28 -1.01
N GLN A 47 -5.95 -9.62 -1.03
CA GLN A 47 -6.55 -8.96 0.14
C GLN A 47 -6.82 -9.89 1.34
N GLU A 48 -6.89 -11.21 1.13
CA GLU A 48 -7.04 -12.20 2.21
C GLU A 48 -5.69 -12.55 2.85
N SER A 49 -4.56 -12.22 2.21
CA SER A 49 -3.22 -12.49 2.72
C SER A 49 -2.81 -11.50 3.82
N GLU A 50 -2.05 -11.96 4.80
CA GLU A 50 -1.46 -11.09 5.82
C GLU A 50 -0.45 -10.09 5.24
N ALA A 51 0.13 -10.40 4.08
CA ALA A 51 1.09 -9.55 3.39
C ALA A 51 0.47 -8.34 2.68
N VAL A 52 -0.86 -8.30 2.53
CA VAL A 52 -1.57 -7.23 1.82
C VAL A 52 -2.70 -6.73 2.69
N LYS A 53 -2.61 -5.46 3.08
CA LYS A 53 -3.60 -4.84 3.96
C LYS A 53 -4.05 -3.52 3.37
N THR A 54 -5.32 -3.19 3.54
CA THR A 54 -5.83 -1.87 3.14
C THR A 54 -5.27 -0.79 4.04
N LEU A 55 -5.13 0.42 3.51
CA LEU A 55 -4.81 1.61 4.27
C LEU A 55 -5.94 2.62 4.15
N PRO A 56 -6.26 3.36 5.24
CA PRO A 56 -7.25 4.42 5.20
C PRO A 56 -6.76 5.63 4.40
N TYR A 57 -5.45 5.77 4.22
CA TYR A 57 -4.81 6.86 3.47
C TYR A 57 -3.41 6.46 2.99
N PRO A 58 -2.84 7.17 1.99
CA PRO A 58 -1.47 6.96 1.54
C PRO A 58 -0.45 7.21 2.65
N ALA A 59 0.49 6.28 2.84
CA ALA A 59 1.46 6.33 3.93
C ALA A 59 2.90 6.04 3.44
N ARG A 60 3.90 6.43 4.22
CA ARG A 60 5.31 6.08 3.96
C ARG A 60 5.70 4.71 4.56
N PRO A 61 6.66 3.99 3.93
CA PRO A 61 7.34 4.32 2.69
C PRO A 61 6.46 3.98 1.47
N MET A 62 6.54 4.81 0.43
CA MET A 62 5.70 4.69 -0.77
C MET A 62 6.46 4.00 -1.90
N ILE A 63 5.81 3.02 -2.51
CA ILE A 63 6.24 2.35 -3.75
C ILE A 63 5.65 3.09 -4.94
N TRP A 64 4.33 3.32 -4.93
CA TRP A 64 3.62 3.99 -6.00
C TRP A 64 2.34 4.67 -5.50
N GLN A 65 2.02 5.79 -6.13
CA GLN A 65 0.81 6.55 -5.91
C GLN A 65 0.36 7.16 -7.22
N MET A 66 -0.95 7.15 -7.46
CA MET A 66 -1.56 7.81 -8.59
C MET A 66 -1.48 9.32 -8.44
N GLU A 67 -1.10 10.00 -9.52
CA GLU A 67 -1.26 11.44 -9.65
C GLU A 67 -2.59 11.72 -10.34
N HIS A 68 -3.52 12.38 -9.63
CA HIS A 68 -4.81 12.73 -10.21
C HIS A 68 -4.65 13.92 -11.17
N PRO A 69 -5.17 13.87 -12.41
CA PRO A 69 -4.92 14.90 -13.42
C PRO A 69 -5.44 16.30 -13.04
N VAL A 70 -6.43 16.38 -12.13
CA VAL A 70 -7.03 17.65 -11.68
C VAL A 70 -6.53 18.08 -10.30
N PHE A 71 -6.19 17.14 -9.41
CA PHE A 71 -5.95 17.42 -7.99
C PHE A 71 -4.50 17.12 -7.56
N GLY A 72 -3.67 16.62 -8.47
CA GLY A 72 -2.30 16.21 -8.18
C GLY A 72 -2.24 14.97 -7.29
N LYS A 73 -1.19 14.86 -6.49
CA LYS A 73 -0.97 13.72 -5.58
C LYS A 73 -1.64 13.98 -4.23
N THR A 74 -2.35 12.98 -3.72
CA THR A 74 -2.87 13.00 -2.35
C THR A 74 -1.68 13.09 -1.37
N PRO A 75 -1.73 13.95 -0.34
CA PRO A 75 -0.64 14.06 0.62
C PRO A 75 -0.37 12.72 1.31
N THR A 76 0.91 12.45 1.56
CA THR A 76 1.35 11.23 2.24
C THR A 76 1.48 11.45 3.73
N PHE A 77 1.08 10.44 4.49
CA PHE A 77 1.19 10.46 5.94
C PHE A 77 2.48 9.75 6.37
N CYS A 78 3.24 10.43 7.23
CA CYS A 78 4.55 9.97 7.69
C CYS A 78 4.44 8.82 8.70
N PHE A 79 3.34 8.79 9.45
CA PHE A 79 3.11 7.81 10.52
C PHE A 79 1.91 6.94 10.17
N GLY A 80 1.99 5.66 10.53
CA GLY A 80 0.85 4.76 10.45
C GLY A 80 0.76 3.83 9.25
N GLY A 81 1.71 3.82 8.30
CA GLY A 81 1.67 2.83 7.21
C GLY A 81 1.65 1.39 7.75
N ALA A 82 2.65 1.03 8.54
CA ALA A 82 2.66 -0.26 9.22
C ALA A 82 1.57 -0.35 10.31
N GLU A 83 1.33 0.70 11.09
CA GLU A 83 0.45 0.62 12.28
C GLU A 83 -1.05 0.64 11.94
N CYS A 84 -1.40 1.17 10.76
CA CYS A 84 -2.78 1.39 10.31
C CYS A 84 -3.17 0.49 9.14
N ARG A 85 -2.28 -0.41 8.74
CA ARG A 85 -2.57 -1.52 7.85
C ARG A 85 -3.76 -2.34 8.39
N GLY A 86 -4.81 -2.47 7.59
CA GLY A 86 -6.04 -3.20 7.91
C GLY A 86 -7.02 -2.45 8.80
N ARG A 87 -6.81 -1.16 9.07
CA ARG A 87 -7.71 -0.34 9.88
C ARG A 87 -8.56 0.58 9.01
N GLY A 88 -9.81 0.81 9.43
CA GLY A 88 -10.68 1.83 8.81
C GLY A 88 -10.30 3.27 9.18
N ALA A 89 -9.58 3.47 10.28
CA ALA A 89 -9.06 4.75 10.73
C ALA A 89 -7.71 4.57 11.43
N CYS A 90 -6.84 5.59 11.36
CA CYS A 90 -5.54 5.58 11.99
C CYS A 90 -5.50 6.61 13.14
N PRO A 91 -4.91 6.28 14.30
CA PRO A 91 -4.88 7.18 15.46
C PRO A 91 -3.96 8.39 15.29
N ARG A 92 -3.07 8.42 14.29
CA ARG A 92 -2.14 9.54 14.02
C ARG A 92 -2.35 10.07 12.60
N SER A 93 -3.32 10.97 12.45
CA SER A 93 -3.72 11.54 11.17
C SER A 93 -3.01 12.86 10.83
N HIS A 94 -1.70 12.96 11.06
CA HIS A 94 -0.92 14.14 10.66
C HIS A 94 -0.11 13.83 9.39
N SER A 95 -0.24 14.69 8.37
CA SER A 95 0.53 14.60 7.13
C SER A 95 2.03 14.81 7.41
N CYS A 96 2.89 14.30 6.53
CA CYS A 96 4.29 14.74 6.51
C CYS A 96 4.32 16.25 6.22
N CYS A 97 4.41 17.09 7.25
CA CYS A 97 4.90 18.45 7.08
C CYS A 97 6.42 18.37 7.18
N ASP A 98 7.10 18.38 6.03
CA ASP A 98 8.44 18.95 5.93
C ASP A 98 8.26 20.43 5.55
#